data_AF-A0AAV4HWL2-F1
#
_entry.id   AF-A0AAV4HWL2-F1
#
_cell.length_a   1.000
_cell.length_b   1.000
_cell.length_c   1.000
_cell.angle_alpha   90.00
_cell.angle_beta   90.00
_cell.angle_gamma   90.00
#
_symmetry.space_group_name_H-M   'P 1'
#
loop_
_entity.id
_entity.type
_entity.pdbx_description
1 polymer ?
#
loop_
_entity_poly.entity_id
_entity_poly.type
_entity_poly.pdbx_seq_one_letter_code
_entity_poly.pdbx_strand_id
1 'polypeptide(L)'
;MVTASLILALVVVASPALADFSYGDGCLFDGTIYQKGEMIQIPYCLGQMECLGDNALGDIEPATDCERKRDVADTVGCNFDGHEYGVGEKIIIQNCLAEYTCNGNNELINYKQLFGICPDEQ
;
A
#
# COMPACT_ATOMS: atom_id res chain seq x y z
N MET A 1 -23.80 53.22 -40.30
CA MET A 1 -22.60 53.23 -39.45
C MET A 1 -22.64 51.95 -38.62
N VAL A 2 -21.74 51.01 -38.90
CA VAL A 2 -21.77 49.66 -38.34
C VAL A 2 -21.08 49.67 -36.98
N THR A 3 -21.79 49.18 -35.97
CA THR A 3 -21.36 49.00 -34.58
C THR A 3 -20.26 47.96 -34.49
N ALA A 4 -19.15 48.28 -33.82
CA ALA A 4 -18.09 47.33 -33.50
C ALA A 4 -18.06 47.09 -31.99
N SER A 5 -18.67 45.98 -31.57
CA SER A 5 -18.57 45.43 -30.23
C SER A 5 -17.12 45.00 -29.96
N LEU A 6 -16.51 45.54 -28.92
CA LEU A 6 -15.24 45.07 -28.38
C LEU A 6 -15.51 43.82 -27.54
N ILE A 7 -15.13 42.64 -28.03
CA ILE A 7 -15.01 41.43 -27.21
C ILE A 7 -13.51 41.13 -27.14
N LEU A 8 -12.88 41.47 -26.01
CA LEU A 8 -11.50 41.08 -25.75
C LEU A 8 -11.51 39.73 -25.04
N ALA A 9 -11.05 38.70 -25.75
CA ALA A 9 -11.02 37.32 -25.30
C ALA A 9 -10.08 37.13 -24.11
N LEU A 10 -10.59 36.49 -23.05
CA LEU A 10 -9.79 35.97 -21.95
C LEU A 10 -8.99 34.77 -22.49
N VAL A 11 -7.69 34.94 -22.74
CA VAL A 11 -6.79 33.82 -22.98
C VAL A 11 -6.48 33.20 -21.61
N VAL A 12 -7.28 32.22 -21.22
CA VAL A 12 -6.92 31.32 -20.13
C VAL A 12 -5.76 30.47 -20.65
N VAL A 13 -4.54 30.81 -20.22
CA VAL A 13 -3.37 29.96 -20.39
C VAL A 13 -3.61 28.76 -19.48
N ALA A 14 -4.30 27.74 -20.00
CA ALA A 14 -4.32 26.44 -19.38
C ALA A 14 -2.89 25.92 -19.49
N SER A 15 -2.09 26.10 -18.44
CA SER A 15 -0.82 25.39 -18.30
C SER A 15 -1.15 23.90 -18.45
N PRO A 16 -0.68 23.21 -19.50
CA PRO A 16 -0.67 21.77 -19.45
C PRO A 16 0.46 21.45 -18.48
N ALA A 17 0.16 21.47 -17.18
CA ALA A 17 0.81 20.57 -16.26
C ALA A 17 0.34 19.17 -16.68
N LEU A 18 0.85 18.69 -17.81
CA LEU A 18 1.11 17.29 -17.98
C LEU A 18 2.11 17.00 -16.87
N ALA A 19 1.57 16.67 -15.70
CA ALA A 19 2.32 15.94 -14.71
C ALA A 19 2.78 14.70 -15.47
N ASP A 20 4.04 14.72 -15.84
CA ASP A 20 4.78 13.57 -16.31
C ASP A 20 4.87 12.64 -15.08
N PHE A 21 3.74 12.02 -14.73
CA PHE A 21 3.71 10.91 -13.80
C PHE A 21 4.32 9.75 -14.58
N SER A 22 5.65 9.77 -14.64
CA SER A 22 6.43 8.59 -14.95
C SER A 22 6.04 7.57 -13.88
N TYR A 23 5.11 6.67 -14.24
CA TYR A 23 4.84 5.45 -13.49
C TYR A 23 6.13 4.63 -13.24
N GLY A 24 7.23 4.95 -13.92
CA GLY A 24 8.53 4.27 -13.80
C GLY A 24 9.24 4.49 -12.46
N ASP A 25 8.99 5.57 -11.73
CA ASP A 25 9.77 5.86 -10.51
C ASP A 25 9.05 5.52 -9.19
N GLY A 26 7.84 4.97 -9.23
CA GLY A 26 7.05 4.69 -8.02
C GLY A 26 6.71 3.21 -7.83
N CYS A 27 5.98 2.91 -6.76
CA CYS A 27 5.43 1.59 -6.46
C CYS A 27 3.94 1.68 -6.21
N LEU A 28 3.15 0.82 -6.87
CA LEU A 28 1.73 0.67 -6.59
C LEU A 28 1.55 -0.36 -5.47
N PHE A 29 1.11 0.10 -4.29
CA PHE A 29 0.79 -0.75 -3.15
C PHE A 29 -0.53 -0.28 -2.56
N ASP A 30 -1.41 -1.18 -2.11
CA ASP A 30 -2.75 -0.88 -1.55
C ASP A 30 -3.72 0.01 -2.35
N GLY A 31 -3.42 0.25 -3.63
CA GLY A 31 -4.15 1.20 -4.47
C GLY A 31 -3.57 2.62 -4.42
N THR A 32 -2.53 2.85 -3.62
CA THR A 32 -1.75 4.08 -3.52
C THR A 32 -0.44 3.97 -4.30
N ILE A 33 -0.01 5.08 -4.92
CA ILE A 33 1.30 5.18 -5.55
C ILE A 33 2.27 5.82 -4.57
N TYR A 34 3.28 5.06 -4.18
CA TYR A 34 4.39 5.50 -3.33
C TYR A 34 5.56 5.92 -4.20
N GLN A 35 6.28 6.96 -3.78
CA GLN A 35 7.48 7.44 -4.46
C GLN A 35 8.68 6.53 -4.15
N LYS A 36 9.66 6.43 -5.05
CA LYS A 36 10.92 5.77 -4.74
C LYS A 36 11.59 6.37 -3.50
N GLY A 37 12.06 5.51 -2.61
CA GLY A 37 12.62 5.84 -1.31
C GLY A 37 11.56 6.06 -0.21
N GLU A 38 10.27 6.01 -0.55
CA GLU A 38 9.20 6.14 0.42
C GLU A 38 9.03 4.83 1.22
N MET A 39 8.89 4.96 2.54
CA MET A 39 8.59 3.83 3.41
C MET A 39 7.09 3.56 3.41
N ILE A 40 6.72 2.41 2.89
CA ILE A 40 5.36 1.89 2.87
C ILE A 40 5.11 1.20 4.21
N GLN A 41 4.24 1.76 5.04
CA GLN A 41 3.76 1.06 6.23
C GLN A 41 2.71 0.02 5.82
N ILE A 42 2.98 -1.25 6.12
CA ILE A 42 1.99 -2.29 5.92
C ILE A 42 0.92 -2.10 7.02
N PRO A 43 -0.37 -1.96 6.66
CA PRO A 43 -1.44 -1.70 7.60
C PRO A 43 -1.40 -2.60 8.84
N TYR A 44 -1.89 -2.08 9.97
CA TYR A 44 -1.90 -2.80 11.26
C TYR A 44 -0.50 -3.10 11.83
N CYS A 45 0.50 -2.32 11.42
CA CYS A 45 1.87 -2.40 11.94
C CYS A 45 2.51 -3.78 11.72
N LEU A 46 2.23 -4.42 10.57
CA LEU A 46 2.85 -5.70 10.23
C LEU A 46 4.34 -5.59 9.94
N GLY A 47 4.72 -4.44 9.41
CA GLY A 47 6.05 -4.19 8.89
C GLY A 47 6.03 -2.91 8.08
N GLN A 48 7.21 -2.56 7.58
CA GLN A 48 7.41 -1.48 6.64
C GLN A 48 8.36 -1.96 5.56
N MET A 49 8.26 -1.39 4.37
CA MET A 49 9.17 -1.70 3.27
C MET A 49 9.43 -0.44 2.45
N GLU A 50 10.60 -0.34 1.86
CA GLU A 50 10.94 0.78 0.98
C GLU A 50 10.38 0.55 -0.43
N CYS A 51 9.81 1.57 -1.05
CA CYS A 51 9.58 1.56 -2.49
C CYS A 51 10.91 1.78 -3.23
N LEU A 52 11.36 0.81 -4.03
CA LEU A 52 12.64 0.90 -4.74
C LEU A 52 12.53 1.61 -6.11
N GLY A 53 11.30 1.94 -6.53
CA GLY A 53 10.97 2.42 -7.88
C GLY A 53 10.73 1.26 -8.84
N ASP A 54 10.31 1.54 -10.08
CA ASP A 54 9.99 0.53 -11.11
C ASP A 54 9.00 -0.55 -10.62
N ASN A 55 8.09 -0.18 -9.71
CA ASN A 55 7.18 -1.09 -9.03
C ASN A 55 7.85 -2.23 -8.24
N ALA A 56 9.13 -2.06 -7.89
CA ALA A 56 9.87 -2.98 -7.03
C ALA A 56 9.74 -2.56 -5.55
N LEU A 57 9.42 -3.53 -4.70
CA LEU A 57 9.29 -3.36 -3.27
C LEU A 57 10.51 -3.96 -2.57
N GLY A 58 11.04 -3.25 -1.58
CA GLY A 58 12.14 -3.71 -0.75
C GLY A 58 11.73 -4.82 0.20
N ASP A 59 12.69 -5.25 1.02
CA ASP A 59 12.42 -6.24 2.06
C ASP A 59 11.50 -5.66 3.13
N ILE A 60 10.68 -6.53 3.73
CA ILE A 60 9.80 -6.14 4.82
C ILE A 60 10.60 -6.17 6.12
N GLU A 61 10.67 -5.02 6.77
CA GLU A 61 11.26 -4.83 8.08
C GLU A 61 10.16 -4.67 9.15
N PRO A 62 10.43 -5.00 10.42
CA PRO A 62 9.51 -4.72 11.52
C PRO A 62 9.23 -3.20 11.60
N ALA A 63 7.96 -2.81 11.62
CA ALA A 63 7.59 -1.42 11.81
C ALA A 63 7.80 -1.05 13.29
N THR A 64 8.61 -0.03 13.56
CA THR A 64 8.91 0.42 14.93
C THR A 64 8.01 1.56 15.41
N ASP A 65 7.40 2.32 14.49
CA ASP A 65 6.62 3.51 14.80
C ASP A 65 5.33 3.56 13.96
N CYS A 66 4.21 3.15 14.57
CA CYS A 66 2.93 2.99 13.89
C CYS A 66 1.87 3.82 14.62
N GLU A 67 1.14 4.67 13.89
CA GLU A 67 0.03 5.46 14.46
C GLU A 67 -1.09 4.57 15.00
N ARG A 68 -1.26 3.37 14.43
CA ARG A 68 -2.21 2.36 14.87
C ARG A 68 -1.53 1.01 15.04
N LYS A 69 -1.17 0.67 16.28
CA LYS A 69 -0.85 -0.73 16.66
C LYS A 69 -2.15 -1.55 16.60
N ARG A 70 -2.05 -2.84 16.29
CA ARG A 70 -3.20 -3.74 16.43
C ARG A 70 -3.72 -3.65 17.85
N ASP A 71 -5.01 -3.35 18.00
CA ASP A 71 -5.71 -3.62 19.24
C ASP A 71 -5.55 -5.12 19.48
N VAL A 72 -4.91 -5.51 20.57
CA VAL A 72 -4.94 -6.90 21.05
C VAL A 72 -6.36 -7.09 21.54
N ALA A 73 -7.27 -7.39 20.62
CA ALA A 73 -8.59 -7.81 21.02
C ALA A 73 -8.42 -9.18 21.72
N ASP A 74 -9.20 -9.45 22.78
CA ASP A 74 -9.30 -10.76 23.43
C ASP A 74 -9.94 -11.82 22.50
N THR A 75 -9.64 -11.74 21.21
CA THR A 75 -10.06 -12.64 20.16
C THR A 75 -9.12 -13.83 20.14
N VAL A 76 -9.71 -15.03 20.12
CA VAL A 76 -8.96 -16.29 20.00
C VAL A 76 -8.13 -16.34 18.70
N GLY A 77 -8.52 -15.60 17.66
CA GLY A 77 -7.86 -15.52 16.36
C GLY A 77 -7.08 -14.23 16.11
N CYS A 78 -6.91 -13.89 14.83
CA CYS A 78 -6.24 -12.70 14.34
C CYS A 78 -7.17 -11.89 13.43
N ASN A 79 -7.44 -10.63 13.76
CA ASN A 79 -8.07 -9.68 12.84
C ASN A 79 -6.98 -9.05 11.97
N PHE A 80 -7.09 -9.24 10.66
CA PHE A 80 -6.21 -8.66 9.66
C PHE A 80 -7.08 -8.18 8.50
N ASP A 81 -6.84 -7.00 7.93
CA ASP A 81 -7.63 -6.39 6.83
C ASP A 81 -9.15 -6.20 7.07
N GLY A 82 -9.61 -6.39 8.31
CA GLY A 82 -11.03 -6.43 8.66
C GLY A 82 -11.63 -7.84 8.61
N HIS A 83 -10.87 -8.84 8.18
CA HIS A 83 -11.20 -10.26 8.26
C HIS A 83 -10.66 -10.91 9.54
N GLU A 84 -11.40 -11.89 10.07
CA GLU A 84 -10.98 -12.69 11.23
C GLU A 84 -10.41 -14.03 10.75
N TYR A 85 -9.16 -14.27 11.08
CA TYR A 85 -8.42 -15.50 10.82
C TYR A 85 -8.35 -16.34 12.09
N GLY A 86 -8.56 -17.64 11.98
CA GLY A 86 -8.36 -18.61 13.05
C GLY A 86 -6.88 -18.88 13.35
N VAL A 87 -6.61 -19.41 14.54
CA VAL A 87 -5.24 -19.83 14.93
C VAL A 87 -4.74 -20.90 13.97
N GLY A 88 -3.52 -20.71 13.46
CA GLY A 88 -2.87 -21.57 12.48
C GLY A 88 -3.18 -21.22 11.02
N GLU A 89 -4.13 -20.33 10.76
CA GLU A 89 -4.42 -19.90 9.39
C GLU A 89 -3.30 -19.02 8.82
N LYS A 90 -3.11 -19.15 7.51
CA LYS A 90 -2.14 -18.38 6.74
C LYS A 90 -2.79 -17.10 6.25
N ILE A 91 -2.09 -15.99 6.47
CA ILE A 91 -2.51 -14.66 6.05
C ILE A 91 -1.57 -14.21 4.93
N ILE A 92 -2.10 -14.08 3.72
CA ILE A 92 -1.35 -13.64 2.56
C ILE A 92 -1.49 -12.13 2.42
N ILE A 93 -0.37 -11.43 2.48
CA ILE A 93 -0.32 -9.98 2.33
C ILE A 93 -0.36 -9.64 0.84
N GLN A 94 -1.26 -8.71 0.49
CA GLN A 94 -1.51 -8.11 -0.83
C GLN A 94 -0.61 -8.58 -1.98
N ASN A 95 -1.21 -9.10 -3.06
CA ASN A 95 -0.50 -9.60 -4.24
C ASN A 95 0.61 -10.62 -3.91
N CYS A 96 0.46 -11.35 -2.80
CA CYS A 96 1.38 -12.43 -2.42
C CYS A 96 2.81 -11.93 -2.22
N LEU A 97 2.93 -10.81 -1.51
CA LEU A 97 4.22 -10.26 -1.12
C LEU A 97 4.83 -11.03 0.05
N ALA A 98 3.98 -11.45 0.99
CA ALA A 98 4.38 -12.21 2.16
C ALA A 98 3.23 -13.07 2.69
N GLU A 99 3.59 -14.04 3.52
CA GLU A 99 2.71 -14.91 4.29
C GLU A 99 3.07 -14.77 5.77
N TYR A 100 2.04 -14.73 6.62
CA TYR A 100 2.14 -14.93 8.06
C TYR A 100 1.26 -16.10 8.49
N THR A 101 1.51 -16.64 9.68
CA THR A 101 0.59 -17.57 10.36
C THR A 101 -0.04 -16.86 11.55
N CYS A 102 -1.35 -16.99 11.74
CA CYS A 102 -2.03 -16.50 12.93
C CYS A 102 -1.69 -17.36 14.17
N ASN A 103 -1.21 -16.74 15.24
CA ASN A 103 -0.97 -17.41 16.53
C ASN A 103 -2.11 -17.20 17.54
N GLY A 104 -3.13 -16.42 17.18
CA GLY A 104 -4.20 -15.98 18.07
C GLY A 104 -3.85 -14.68 18.81
N ASN A 105 -4.82 -14.10 19.53
CA ASN A 105 -4.66 -12.82 20.23
C ASN A 105 -4.08 -11.70 19.32
N ASN A 106 -4.45 -11.71 18.03
CA ASN A 106 -3.90 -10.80 17.01
C ASN A 106 -2.38 -10.87 16.81
N GLU A 107 -1.72 -11.93 17.27
CA GLU A 107 -0.30 -12.18 17.07
C GLU A 107 -0.07 -12.95 15.76
N LEU A 108 0.87 -12.47 14.95
CA LEU A 108 1.30 -13.15 13.73
C LEU A 108 2.73 -13.65 13.88
N ILE A 109 2.96 -14.87 13.42
CA ILE A 109 4.24 -15.56 13.47
C ILE A 109 4.61 -16.11 12.09
N ASN A 110 5.79 -16.71 11.98
CA ASN A 110 6.24 -17.42 10.77
C ASN A 110 6.18 -16.55 9.50
N TYR A 111 6.68 -15.32 9.58
CA TYR A 111 6.83 -14.47 8.41
C TYR A 111 7.60 -15.19 7.31
N LYS A 112 7.05 -15.16 6.09
CA LYS A 112 7.68 -15.70 4.88
C LYS A 112 7.44 -14.75 3.72
N GLN A 113 8.50 -14.23 3.13
CA GLN A 113 8.41 -13.45 1.90
C GLN A 113 8.05 -14.35 0.72
N LEU A 114 7.15 -13.86 -0.14
CA LEU A 114 6.60 -14.60 -1.28
C LEU A 114 6.94 -13.97 -2.64
N PHE A 115 7.48 -12.74 -2.66
CA PHE A 115 7.96 -12.07 -3.88
C PHE A 115 6.95 -12.02 -5.04
N GLY A 116 5.65 -11.92 -4.72
CA GLY A 116 4.57 -11.88 -5.70
C GLY A 116 4.08 -13.26 -6.14
N ILE A 117 4.60 -14.35 -5.58
CA ILE A 117 4.21 -15.72 -5.91
C ILE A 117 3.24 -16.22 -4.85
N CYS A 118 1.96 -16.32 -5.20
CA CYS A 118 0.94 -16.86 -4.32
C CYS A 118 1.17 -18.36 -4.09
N PRO A 119 1.15 -18.84 -2.84
CA PRO A 119 1.01 -20.26 -2.59
C PRO A 119 -0.32 -20.72 -3.21
N ASP A 120 -0.28 -21.83 -3.95
CA ASP A 120 -1.51 -22.47 -4.42
C ASP A 120 -2.42 -22.73 -3.21
N GLU A 121 -3.69 -22.32 -3.33
CA GLU A 121 -4.71 -22.49 -2.28
C GLU A 121 -4.67 -23.93 -1.73
N GLN A 122 -4.45 -24.08 -0.42
CA GLN A 122 -4.56 -25.37 0.27
C GLN A 122 -5.94 -25.53 0.89
#